data_AF-A0A923QDT8-F1
#
_entry.id   AF-A0A923QDT8-F1
#
_cell.length_a   1.000
_cell.length_b   1.000
_cell.length_c   1.000
_cell.angle_alpha   90.00
_cell.angle_beta   90.00
_cell.angle_gamma   90.00
#
_symmetry.space_group_name_H-M   'P 1'
#
loop_
_entity.id
_entity.type
_entity.pdbx_description
1 polymer ?
#
loop_
_entity_poly.entity_id
_entity_poly.type
_entity_poly.pdbx_seq_one_letter_code
_entity_poly.pdbx_strand_id
1 'polypeptide(L)'
;MDLSIASVSNVAYRVLDSMGHHVGNLKFIRGMWKFKAIGYEASGEVIPGGGPLTERHNTGFASIDMVQLNRVLGSADTAHPTHHDHVALPDLDPAER
;
A
#
# COMPACT_ATOMS: atom_id res chain seq x y z
N MET A 1 12.03 -1.28 -5.29
CA MET A 1 11.80 -0.72 -3.94
C MET A 1 12.31 -1.71 -2.91
N ASP A 2 13.13 -1.26 -1.96
CA ASP A 2 13.62 -2.11 -0.87
C ASP A 2 12.58 -2.13 0.27
N LEU A 3 12.21 -3.32 0.71
CA LEU A 3 11.19 -3.56 1.73
C LEU A 3 11.83 -4.16 2.96
N SER A 4 11.32 -3.77 4.12
CA SER A 4 11.63 -4.40 5.40
C SER A 4 10.36 -4.89 6.08
N ILE A 5 10.51 -5.81 7.05
CA ILE A 5 9.39 -6.31 7.84
C ILE A 5 9.66 -6.12 9.33
N ALA A 6 8.61 -5.93 10.12
CA ALA A 6 8.71 -6.00 11.56
C ALA A 6 7.58 -6.87 12.15
N SER A 7 7.89 -7.62 13.19
CA SER A 7 6.92 -8.46 13.88
C SER A 7 5.86 -7.60 14.56
N VAL A 8 4.59 -7.91 14.29
CA VAL A 8 3.45 -7.38 15.05
C VAL A 8 2.94 -8.43 16.03
N SER A 9 2.96 -9.69 15.60
CA SER A 9 2.66 -10.87 16.43
C SER A 9 3.29 -12.12 15.82
N ASN A 10 3.09 -13.28 16.44
CA ASN A 10 3.58 -14.57 15.93
C ASN A 10 2.96 -14.98 14.58
N VAL A 11 1.88 -14.32 14.14
CA VAL A 11 1.15 -14.65 12.90
C VAL A 11 1.01 -13.46 11.96
N ALA A 12 1.65 -12.34 12.27
CA ALA A 12 1.56 -11.12 11.48
C ALA A 12 2.85 -10.29 11.51
N TYR A 13 3.25 -9.82 10.33
CA TYR A 13 4.34 -8.86 10.14
C TYR A 13 3.82 -7.62 9.42
N ARG A 14 4.28 -6.44 9.83
CA ARG A 14 4.10 -5.22 9.04
C ARG A 14 5.18 -5.17 7.96
N VAL A 15 4.81 -4.73 6.76
CA VAL A 15 5.73 -4.49 5.64
C VAL A 15 5.92 -2.99 5.52
N LEU A 16 7.17 -2.57 5.49
CA LEU A 16 7.59 -1.18 5.45
C LEU A 16 8.35 -0.91 4.14
N ASP A 17 8.18 0.28 3.60
CA ASP A 17 9.03 0.77 2.51
C ASP A 17 10.43 1.16 3.00
N SER A 18 11.30 1.57 2.06
CA SER A 18 12.65 2.03 2.32
C SER A 18 12.70 3.33 3.14
N MET A 19 11.60 4.06 3.25
CA MET A 19 11.44 5.25 4.09
C MET A 19 10.84 4.92 5.47
N GLY A 20 10.48 3.65 5.71
CA GLY A 20 9.84 3.18 6.93
C GLY A 20 8.32 3.37 6.97
N HIS A 21 7.66 3.75 5.87
CA HIS A 21 6.20 3.82 5.81
C HIS A 21 5.57 2.44 5.69
N HIS A 22 4.47 2.24 6.39
CA HIS A 22 3.71 0.99 6.33
C HIS A 22 2.90 0.90 5.04
N VAL A 23 3.10 -0.19 4.29
CA VAL A 23 2.46 -0.42 2.99
C VAL A 23 1.57 -1.68 2.98
N GLY A 24 1.52 -2.42 4.08
CA GLY A 24 0.69 -3.60 4.23
C GLY A 24 1.17 -4.57 5.29
N ASN A 25 0.44 -5.67 5.46
CA ASN A 25 0.77 -6.73 6.40
C ASN A 25 0.94 -8.08 5.71
N LEU A 26 1.85 -8.91 6.21
CA LEU A 26 1.87 -10.35 5.96
C LEU A 26 1.09 -11.04 7.05
N LYS A 27 0.06 -11.82 6.68
CA LYS A 27 -0.74 -12.61 7.62
C LYS A 27 -0.71 -14.08 7.24
N PHE A 28 -0.50 -14.96 8.21
CA PHE A 28 -0.59 -16.39 7.98
C PHE A 28 -2.05 -16.83 8.00
N ILE A 29 -2.57 -17.27 6.84
CA ILE A 29 -3.98 -17.63 6.65
C ILE A 29 -4.04 -18.96 5.92
N ARG A 30 -4.66 -19.97 6.55
CA ARG A 30 -4.88 -21.31 5.96
C ARG A 30 -3.58 -21.96 5.42
N GLY A 31 -2.49 -21.88 6.17
CA GLY A 31 -1.23 -22.52 5.79
C GLY A 31 -0.35 -21.73 4.82
N MET A 32 -0.75 -20.51 4.44
CA MET A 32 -0.01 -19.66 3.50
C MET A 32 0.11 -18.24 4.03
N TRP A 33 1.26 -17.60 3.82
CA TRP A 33 1.43 -16.19 4.10
C TRP A 33 0.77 -15.36 2.99
N LYS A 34 -0.07 -14.41 3.37
CA LYS A 34 -0.74 -13.52 2.42
C LYS A 34 -0.38 -12.07 2.70
N PHE A 35 0.01 -11.36 1.66
CA PHE A 35 0.17 -9.92 1.71
C PHE A 35 -1.19 -9.22 1.67
N LYS A 36 -1.39 -8.27 2.58
CA LYS A 36 -2.59 -7.44 2.70
C LYS A 36 -2.15 -5.99 2.59
N ALA A 37 -2.23 -5.44 1.38
CA ALA A 37 -1.94 -4.05 1.10
C ALA A 37 -2.73 -3.11 2.01
N ILE A 38 -2.09 -2.03 2.44
CA ILE A 38 -2.69 -0.96 3.22
C ILE A 38 -2.21 0.37 2.64
N GLY A 39 -3.17 1.24 2.33
CA GLY A 39 -2.93 2.64 2.04
C GLY A 39 -3.31 3.51 3.22
N TYR A 40 -2.93 4.79 3.13
CA TYR A 40 -3.32 5.81 4.07
C TYR A 40 -3.87 7.01 3.30
N GLU A 41 -5.02 7.52 3.72
CA GLU A 41 -5.52 8.83 3.28
C GLU A 41 -4.64 9.96 3.84
N ALA A 42 -4.79 11.17 3.30
CA ALA A 42 -4.08 12.35 3.80
C ALA A 42 -4.38 12.66 5.29
N SER A 43 -5.55 12.24 5.78
CA SER A 43 -5.95 12.33 7.18
C SER A 43 -5.30 11.28 8.09
N GLY A 44 -4.57 10.32 7.52
CA GLY A 44 -4.02 9.16 8.23
C GLY A 44 -5.00 7.99 8.40
N GLU A 45 -6.19 8.07 7.80
CA GLU A 45 -7.14 6.96 7.80
C GLU A 45 -6.61 5.77 6.98
N VAL A 46 -6.82 4.55 7.50
CA VAL A 46 -6.38 3.31 6.86
C VAL A 46 -7.32 2.96 5.71
N ILE A 47 -6.75 2.68 4.53
CA ILE A 47 -7.45 2.17 3.36
C ILE A 47 -7.08 0.68 3.18
N PRO A 48 -7.94 -0.27 3.60
CA PRO A 48 -7.67 -1.69 3.42
C PRO A 48 -7.62 -2.05 1.94
N GLY A 49 -6.55 -2.70 1.52
CA GLY A 49 -6.36 -3.05 0.11
C GLY A 49 -5.85 -1.91 -0.76
N GLY A 50 -5.82 -0.67 -0.28
CA GLY A 50 -5.27 0.46 -1.04
C GLY A 50 -3.75 0.62 -0.90
N GLY A 51 -3.26 1.77 -1.36
CA GLY A 51 -1.86 2.17 -1.24
C GLY A 51 -0.95 1.69 -2.37
N PRO A 52 0.36 1.92 -2.26
CA PRO A 52 1.33 1.69 -3.35
C PRO A 52 1.42 0.24 -3.83
N LEU A 53 1.00 -0.71 -3.00
CA LEU A 53 1.06 -2.14 -3.28
C LEU A 53 -0.33 -2.80 -3.43
N THR A 54 -1.38 -2.01 -3.72
CA THR A 54 -2.76 -2.51 -3.93
C THR A 54 -2.83 -3.67 -4.92
N GLU A 55 -2.11 -3.59 -6.04
CA GLU A 55 -2.10 -4.62 -7.09
C GLU A 55 -1.48 -5.95 -6.63
N ARG A 56 -0.74 -5.94 -5.52
CA ARG A 56 -0.15 -7.14 -4.92
C ARG A 56 -1.00 -7.69 -3.78
N HIS A 57 -2.17 -7.12 -3.53
CA HIS A 57 -3.06 -7.57 -2.48
C HIS A 57 -3.42 -9.06 -2.64
N ASN A 58 -3.42 -9.80 -1.52
CA ASN A 58 -3.58 -11.25 -1.44
C ASN A 58 -2.49 -12.10 -2.09
N THR A 59 -1.36 -11.52 -2.53
CA THR A 59 -0.21 -12.31 -3.00
C THR A 59 0.22 -13.31 -1.93
N GLY A 60 0.35 -14.56 -2.34
CA GLY A 60 0.68 -15.69 -1.49
C GLY A 60 2.17 -16.00 -1.46
N PHE A 61 2.67 -16.36 -0.28
CA PHE A 61 4.05 -16.77 -0.04
C PHE A 61 4.07 -18.07 0.78
N ALA A 62 4.98 -18.97 0.43
CA ALA A 62 5.17 -20.23 1.17
C ALA A 62 5.91 -20.02 2.50
N SER A 63 6.78 -19.01 2.57
CA SER A 63 7.55 -18.66 3.76
C SER A 63 7.85 -17.15 3.77
N ILE A 64 8.39 -16.64 4.89
CA ILE A 64 8.84 -15.26 5.01
C ILE A 64 10.28 -15.17 4.53
N ASP A 65 10.46 -14.99 3.22
CA ASP A 65 11.76 -14.83 2.58
C ASP A 65 11.88 -13.39 2.05
N MET A 66 12.83 -12.62 2.59
CA MET A 66 13.00 -11.21 2.23
C MET A 66 13.43 -10.99 0.78
N VAL A 67 14.17 -11.92 0.17
CA VAL A 67 14.57 -11.85 -1.24
C VAL A 67 13.35 -12.07 -2.12
N GLN A 68 12.52 -13.07 -1.80
CA GLN A 68 11.27 -13.32 -2.53
C GLN A 68 10.29 -12.16 -2.36
N LEU A 69 10.13 -11.64 -1.14
CA LEU A 69 9.25 -10.50 -0.86
C LEU A 69 9.68 -9.26 -1.64
N ASN A 70 10.96 -8.91 -1.64
CA ASN A 70 11.47 -7.78 -2.41
C ASN A 70 11.30 -7.98 -3.92
N ARG A 71 11.57 -9.18 -4.43
CA ARG A 71 11.37 -9.49 -5.86
C ARG A 71 9.91 -9.35 -6.26
N VAL A 72 9.00 -9.93 -5.47
CA VAL A 72 7.58 -10.00 -5.81
C VAL A 72 6.90 -8.67 -5.52
N LEU A 73 7.03 -8.10 -4.33
CA LEU A 73 6.33 -6.88 -3.93
C LEU A 73 7.08 -5.60 -4.33
N GLY A 74 8.41 -5.62 -4.29
CA GLY A 74 9.26 -4.45 -4.57
C GLY A 74 9.40 -4.09 -6.06
N SER A 75 8.81 -4.89 -6.96
CA SER A 75 8.66 -4.60 -8.39
C SER A 75 7.44 -3.72 -8.68
N ALA A 76 6.96 -2.95 -7.70
CA ALA A 76 5.99 -1.89 -7.93
C ALA A 76 6.73 -0.75 -8.64
N ASP A 77 6.65 -0.77 -9.97
CA ASP A 77 6.96 0.40 -10.78
C ASP A 77 6.05 1.54 -10.31
N THR A 78 6.67 2.68 -10.03
CA THR A 78 6.10 3.90 -9.47
C THR A 78 4.84 4.34 -10.23
N ALA A 79 3.67 3.85 -9.87
CA ALA A 79 2.41 4.21 -10.52
C ALA A 79 1.39 4.72 -9.50
N HIS A 80 1.64 5.96 -9.03
CA HIS A 80 0.76 7.12 -9.14
C HIS A 80 1.03 8.06 -7.95
N PRO A 81 1.65 9.24 -8.17
CA PRO A 81 1.34 10.35 -7.29
C PRO A 81 -0.16 10.57 -7.42
N THR A 82 -0.92 10.36 -6.34
CA THR A 82 -2.22 11.01 -6.19
C THR A 82 -1.95 12.50 -6.09
N HIS A 83 -1.66 13.13 -7.23
CA HIS A 83 -1.85 14.56 -7.36
C HIS A 83 -3.33 14.80 -7.11
N HIS A 84 -3.64 15.34 -5.93
CA HIS A 84 -4.82 16.15 -5.73
C HIS A 84 -4.82 17.24 -6.81
N ASP A 85 -5.40 16.96 -7.97
CA ASP A 85 -5.95 18.02 -8.80
C ASP A 85 -7.30 18.35 -8.19
N HIS A 86 -7.24 19.26 -7.22
CA HIS A 86 -8.40 19.96 -6.73
C HIS A 86 -8.93 20.77 -7.92
N VAL A 87 -9.85 20.18 -8.70
CA VAL A 87 -10.63 20.93 -9.69
C VAL A 87 -11.38 21.99 -8.90
N ALA A 88 -10.87 23.22 -8.96
CA ALA A 88 -11.63 24.39 -8.62
C ALA A 88 -12.80 24.45 -9.60
N LEU A 89 -14.01 24.27 -9.07
CA LEU A 89 -15.24 24.67 -9.75
C LEU A 89 -15.07 26.14 -10.18
N PRO A 90 -15.23 26.51 -11.46
CA PRO A 90 -15.56 27.88 -11.76
C PRO A 90 -16.97 28.12 -11.22
N ASP A 91 -17.05 29.01 -10.25
CA ASP A 91 -18.26 29.67 -9.80
C ASP A 91 -19.00 30.18 -11.05
N LEU A 92 -20.16 29.61 -11.35
CA LEU A 92 -21.17 30.28 -12.18
C LEU A 92 -21.64 31.48 -11.35
N ASP A 93 -21.75 32.68 -11.91
CA ASP A 93 -23.03 33.24 -12.39
C ASP A 93 -22.82 34.73 -12.79
N PRO A 94 -23.87 35.49 -13.21
CA PRO A 94 -24.53 35.46 -14.52
C PRO A 94 -24.56 36.90 -15.13
N ALA A 95 -25.03 37.08 -16.36
CA ALA A 95 -25.56 38.36 -16.88
C ALA A 95 -24.82 39.69 -16.55
N GLU A 96 -23.85 40.10 -17.38
CA GLU A 96 -23.50 41.50 -17.74
C GLU A 96 -22.37 41.38 -18.79
N ARG A 97 -22.57 41.58 -20.09
CA ARG A 97 -22.94 42.84 -20.73
C ARG A 97 -23.27 42.62 -22.22
#